data_AF-A0A2E6G3C5-F1
#
_entry.id   AF-A0A2E6G3C5-F1
#
_cell.length_a   1.000
_cell.length_b   1.000
_cell.length_c   1.000
_cell.angle_alpha   90.00
_cell.angle_beta   90.00
_cell.angle_gamma   90.00
#
_symmetry.space_group_name_H-M   'P 1'
#
loop_
_entity.id
_entity.type
_entity.pdbx_description
1 polymer ?
#
loop_
_entity_poly.entity_id
_entity_poly.type
_entity_poly.pdbx_seq_one_letter_code
_entity_poly.pdbx_strand_id
1 'polypeptide(L)'
;MRRHLALIFLFVPFYAFTQEPASCDNLYIDLDGDLSVGAPDLLLLLTAFGVDFDVDGDSIPDCNDDCVGAYDACGVCNGPGPTVLSIDTILFTYDSVYVAESDEWLVTVLDSDTLLHFICDSLGCTEPAADNYDPYLIIGGDCIYDDFTCGSPILYDGYSYPTVSIGDQCWFAENLRTTRYSNGADIAFTGSNCFPMSQLWQNTYSQARTLYGEYGEMMGAPCTPCSETSPVINACDPLQSLPEYGRLYNWYAVTDSRGLCPSGWVVPNNAQWNELGEFVSDQGSQVGQALKSQSGWADYVNSDGVAADGNGEDQFGFGALPGGVRGENGNFSGAGSNGQWWSRSPFGFFAYRYRITSG
;
A
#
# COMPACT_ATOMS: atom_id res chain seq x y z
N MET A 1 -74.36 -28.72 -2.11
CA MET A 1 -75.08 -27.91 -3.12
C MET A 1 -74.07 -27.12 -3.91
N ARG A 2 -73.93 -27.40 -5.21
CA ARG A 2 -73.14 -26.59 -6.16
C ARG A 2 -73.74 -25.20 -6.26
N ARG A 3 -72.89 -24.15 -6.28
CA ARG A 3 -73.17 -22.91 -7.01
C ARG A 3 -71.87 -22.37 -7.62
N HIS A 4 -71.77 -22.49 -8.94
CA HIS A 4 -70.88 -21.70 -9.79
C HIS A 4 -71.47 -20.30 -9.98
N LEU A 5 -70.62 -19.28 -10.08
CA LEU A 5 -70.92 -17.98 -10.71
C LEU A 5 -69.54 -17.36 -11.05
N ALA A 6 -69.01 -17.57 -12.26
CA ALA A 6 -69.24 -16.77 -13.49
C ALA A 6 -68.51 -15.41 -13.46
N LEU A 7 -67.42 -15.35 -14.25
CA LEU A 7 -66.61 -14.19 -14.62
C LEU A 7 -67.45 -13.00 -15.11
N ILE A 8 -67.03 -11.78 -14.75
CA ILE A 8 -67.32 -10.55 -15.49
C ILE A 8 -65.98 -9.83 -15.72
N PHE A 9 -65.45 -9.95 -16.93
CA PHE A 9 -64.43 -9.04 -17.45
C PHE A 9 -65.14 -7.82 -18.02
N LEU A 10 -64.95 -6.67 -17.38
CA LEU A 10 -65.38 -5.38 -17.91
C LEU A 10 -64.19 -4.75 -18.65
N PHE A 11 -64.26 -4.80 -19.98
CA PHE A 11 -63.48 -3.97 -20.89
C PHE A 11 -63.92 -2.51 -20.72
N VAL A 12 -62.98 -1.61 -20.42
CA VAL A 12 -63.15 -0.15 -20.48
C VAL A 12 -61.90 0.40 -21.18
N PRO A 13 -62.05 1.38 -22.10
CA PRO A 13 -61.28 1.44 -23.33
C PRO A 13 -59.91 2.09 -23.16
N PHE A 14 -58.98 1.62 -23.99
CA PHE A 14 -57.73 2.27 -24.33
C PHE A 14 -58.04 3.72 -24.80
N TYR A 15 -57.80 4.70 -23.94
CA TYR A 15 -57.58 6.07 -24.38
C TYR A 15 -56.08 6.25 -24.52
N ALA A 16 -55.60 6.11 -25.76
CA ALA A 16 -54.36 6.73 -26.16
C ALA A 16 -54.63 8.24 -26.22
N PHE A 17 -54.17 8.98 -25.22
CA PHE A 17 -53.93 10.41 -25.34
C PHE A 17 -52.42 10.61 -25.39
N THR A 18 -51.95 11.05 -26.55
CA THR A 18 -50.61 11.60 -26.75
C THR A 18 -50.57 12.99 -26.11
N GLN A 19 -49.67 13.24 -25.16
CA GLN A 19 -49.28 14.59 -24.77
C GLN A 19 -47.81 14.66 -24.34
N GLU A 20 -47.19 15.79 -24.69
CA GLU A 20 -45.76 16.15 -24.62
C GLU A 20 -45.13 16.07 -23.21
N PRO A 21 -43.83 15.76 -23.08
CA PRO A 21 -43.17 15.57 -21.78
C PRO A 21 -42.68 16.91 -21.22
N ALA A 22 -43.54 17.62 -20.49
CA ALA A 22 -43.12 18.81 -19.73
C ALA A 22 -43.98 19.08 -18.48
N SER A 23 -44.82 18.14 -18.05
CA SER A 23 -45.60 18.24 -16.81
C SER A 23 -45.37 16.97 -16.00
N CYS A 24 -44.91 17.09 -14.73
CA CYS A 24 -44.86 15.96 -13.78
C CYS A 24 -46.29 15.58 -13.33
N ASP A 25 -47.20 15.39 -14.29
CA ASP A 25 -48.56 14.89 -14.09
C ASP A 25 -48.59 13.41 -14.45
N ASN A 26 -48.12 12.59 -13.51
CA ASN A 26 -48.52 11.20 -13.22
C ASN A 26 -47.34 10.48 -12.56
N LEU A 27 -47.31 10.56 -11.24
CA LEU A 27 -46.44 9.79 -10.36
C LEU A 27 -46.68 8.29 -10.60
N TYR A 28 -45.78 7.63 -11.32
CA TYR A 28 -45.82 6.18 -11.52
C TYR A 28 -44.89 5.53 -10.48
N ILE A 29 -45.41 5.27 -9.27
CA ILE A 29 -44.69 4.56 -8.20
C ILE A 29 -44.74 3.05 -8.48
N ASP A 30 -44.14 2.67 -9.60
CA ASP A 30 -43.83 1.27 -9.95
C ASP A 30 -42.30 1.17 -9.90
N LEU A 31 -41.80 0.95 -8.68
CA LEU A 31 -40.36 0.99 -8.37
C LEU A 31 -39.65 -0.29 -8.83
N ASP A 32 -40.37 -1.39 -9.04
CA ASP A 32 -39.81 -2.64 -9.57
C ASP A 32 -40.12 -2.90 -11.05
N GLY A 33 -40.93 -2.04 -11.68
CA GLY A 33 -41.21 -2.06 -13.12
C GLY A 33 -42.19 -3.15 -13.55
N ASP A 34 -42.99 -3.69 -12.62
CA ASP A 34 -43.94 -4.79 -12.86
C ASP A 34 -45.34 -4.32 -13.35
N LEU A 35 -45.49 -3.01 -13.53
CA LEU A 35 -46.68 -2.29 -13.94
C LEU A 35 -47.84 -2.35 -12.92
N SER A 36 -47.56 -2.72 -11.66
CA SER A 36 -48.54 -2.89 -10.58
C SER A 36 -48.06 -2.29 -9.26
N VAL A 37 -48.73 -1.25 -8.77
CA VAL A 37 -48.41 -0.68 -7.45
C VAL A 37 -48.83 -1.64 -6.32
N GLY A 38 -47.85 -2.19 -5.60
CA GLY A 38 -48.02 -3.25 -4.62
C GLY A 38 -47.06 -3.20 -3.42
N ALA A 39 -47.10 -4.28 -2.63
CA ALA A 39 -46.20 -4.44 -1.49
C ALA A 39 -44.69 -4.42 -1.85
N PRO A 40 -44.25 -4.89 -3.04
CA PRO A 40 -42.88 -4.75 -3.49
C PRO A 40 -42.43 -3.29 -3.65
N ASP A 41 -43.26 -2.44 -4.26
CA ASP A 41 -42.98 -0.99 -4.37
C ASP A 41 -42.91 -0.36 -2.99
N LEU A 42 -43.81 -0.73 -2.08
CA LEU A 42 -43.78 -0.24 -0.71
C LEU A 42 -42.50 -0.68 0.01
N LEU A 43 -41.99 -1.87 -0.28
CA LEU A 43 -40.76 -2.38 0.34
C LEU A 43 -39.52 -1.66 -0.23
N LEU A 44 -39.50 -1.38 -1.53
CA LEU A 44 -38.49 -0.54 -2.19
C LEU A 44 -38.50 0.90 -1.66
N LEU A 45 -39.69 1.46 -1.47
CA LEU A 45 -39.87 2.77 -0.85
C LEU A 45 -39.38 2.79 0.60
N LEU A 46 -39.67 1.73 1.37
CA LEU A 46 -39.19 1.61 2.75
C LEU A 46 -37.67 1.43 2.85
N THR A 47 -37.02 0.90 1.81
CA THR A 47 -35.55 0.84 1.72
C THR A 47 -34.90 2.15 1.27
N ALA A 48 -35.67 3.08 0.69
CA ALA A 48 -35.16 4.37 0.22
C ALA A 48 -35.03 5.43 1.33
N PHE A 49 -35.58 5.18 2.54
CA PHE A 49 -35.35 6.06 3.69
C PHE A 49 -33.90 5.97 4.17
N GLY A 50 -33.01 6.81 3.60
CA GLY A 50 -31.64 7.00 4.07
C GLY A 50 -30.52 6.94 3.02
N VAL A 51 -30.83 7.00 1.72
CA VAL A 51 -29.85 7.13 0.62
C VAL A 51 -30.23 8.30 -0.30
N ASP A 52 -29.24 8.88 -1.00
CA ASP A 52 -29.17 10.17 -1.74
C ASP A 52 -30.25 10.47 -2.82
N PHE A 53 -31.51 10.07 -2.63
CA PHE A 53 -32.61 10.20 -3.59
C PHE A 53 -33.74 11.16 -3.19
N ASP A 54 -33.75 11.70 -1.96
CA ASP A 54 -34.72 12.72 -1.48
C ASP A 54 -33.93 13.99 -1.14
N VAL A 55 -33.62 14.77 -2.18
CA VAL A 55 -32.69 15.90 -2.12
C VAL A 55 -33.41 17.17 -1.67
N ASP A 56 -34.70 17.32 -1.96
CA ASP A 56 -35.48 18.49 -1.53
C ASP A 56 -36.16 18.31 -0.15
N GLY A 57 -36.11 17.10 0.42
CA GLY A 57 -36.46 16.79 1.80
C GLY A 57 -37.97 16.72 2.03
N ASP A 58 -38.74 16.48 0.98
CA ASP A 58 -40.19 16.33 1.06
C ASP A 58 -40.64 14.87 1.32
N SER A 59 -39.67 13.94 1.41
CA SER A 59 -39.88 12.50 1.66
C SER A 59 -40.53 11.74 0.50
N ILE A 60 -40.44 12.27 -0.72
CA ILE A 60 -40.97 11.65 -1.94
C ILE A 60 -39.89 11.71 -3.05
N PRO A 61 -39.31 10.56 -3.45
CA PRO A 61 -38.42 10.51 -4.62
C PRO A 61 -39.17 10.87 -5.92
N ASP A 62 -38.92 12.04 -6.49
CA ASP A 62 -39.56 12.58 -7.69
C ASP A 62 -38.59 13.34 -8.64
N CYS A 63 -39.16 14.03 -9.64
CA CYS A 63 -38.40 14.76 -10.66
C CYS A 63 -37.68 16.02 -10.12
N ASN A 64 -38.01 16.47 -8.91
CA ASN A 64 -37.37 17.57 -8.20
C ASN A 64 -36.15 17.12 -7.37
N ASP A 65 -35.94 15.81 -7.22
CA ASP A 65 -34.76 15.25 -6.55
C ASP A 65 -33.50 15.24 -7.43
N ASP A 66 -33.64 15.57 -8.71
CA ASP A 66 -32.50 15.80 -9.60
C ASP A 66 -31.87 17.17 -9.31
N CYS A 67 -30.82 17.16 -8.48
CA CYS A 67 -29.90 18.26 -8.20
C CYS A 67 -30.53 19.65 -7.99
N VAL A 68 -30.58 20.10 -6.72
CA VAL A 68 -30.87 21.51 -6.41
C VAL A 68 -29.63 22.37 -6.69
N GLY A 69 -29.40 22.72 -7.96
CA GLY A 69 -28.22 23.46 -8.40
C GLY A 69 -27.96 23.38 -9.91
N ALA A 70 -26.74 23.73 -10.31
CA ALA A 70 -26.25 23.43 -11.66
C ALA A 70 -25.26 22.27 -11.57
N TYR A 71 -25.38 21.31 -12.49
CA TYR A 71 -24.28 20.40 -12.77
C TYR A 71 -23.12 21.19 -13.36
N ASP A 72 -21.91 20.92 -12.89
CA ASP A 72 -20.71 21.44 -13.52
C ASP A 72 -20.38 20.69 -14.83
N ALA A 73 -19.32 21.12 -15.54
CA ALA A 73 -18.86 20.45 -16.77
C ALA A 73 -18.41 18.99 -16.55
N CYS A 74 -18.33 18.54 -15.30
CA CYS A 74 -17.94 17.22 -14.86
C CYS A 74 -19.14 16.35 -14.46
N GLY A 75 -20.37 16.86 -14.56
CA GLY A 75 -21.58 16.12 -14.23
C GLY A 75 -21.82 15.99 -12.73
N VAL A 76 -21.15 16.79 -11.89
CA VAL A 76 -21.34 16.79 -10.42
C VAL A 76 -22.27 17.94 -10.03
N CYS A 77 -23.33 17.63 -9.28
CA CYS A 77 -24.27 18.63 -8.76
C CYS A 77 -23.60 19.57 -7.76
N ASN A 78 -23.66 20.89 -8.00
CA ASN A 78 -22.94 21.89 -7.18
C ASN A 78 -21.44 21.58 -7.01
N GLY A 79 -20.86 20.89 -7.99
CA GLY A 79 -19.47 20.47 -7.97
C GLY A 79 -18.49 21.66 -8.01
N PRO A 80 -17.22 21.44 -7.62
CA PRO A 80 -16.20 22.47 -7.62
C PRO A 80 -15.84 22.98 -9.03
N GLY A 81 -16.33 22.32 -10.09
CA GLY A 81 -15.93 22.57 -11.47
C GLY A 81 -14.62 21.86 -11.83
N PRO A 82 -14.28 21.81 -13.13
CA PRO A 82 -13.03 21.21 -13.58
C PRO A 82 -11.81 21.98 -13.05
N THR A 83 -10.77 21.25 -12.68
CA THR A 83 -9.46 21.80 -12.30
C THR A 83 -8.54 21.87 -13.52
N VAL A 84 -7.65 22.87 -13.54
CA VAL A 84 -6.63 23.01 -14.60
C VAL A 84 -5.36 22.30 -14.14
N LEU A 85 -5.10 21.11 -14.67
CA LEU A 85 -3.99 20.27 -14.19
C LEU A 85 -2.97 19.86 -15.26
N SER A 86 -3.24 20.04 -16.55
CA SER A 86 -2.29 19.63 -17.60
C SER A 86 -2.15 20.63 -18.74
N ILE A 87 -0.89 20.96 -19.05
CA ILE A 87 -0.49 21.57 -20.31
C ILE A 87 -0.56 20.47 -21.38
N ASP A 88 -1.46 20.64 -22.34
CA ASP A 88 -1.62 19.71 -23.45
C ASP A 88 -0.50 19.94 -24.49
N THR A 89 -0.40 21.16 -24.99
CA THR A 89 0.59 21.53 -26.00
C THR A 89 1.06 22.96 -25.79
N ILE A 90 2.37 23.19 -25.91
CA ILE A 90 2.95 24.53 -25.99
C ILE A 90 3.30 24.78 -27.45
N LEU A 91 2.67 25.77 -28.06
CA LEU A 91 2.91 26.17 -29.44
C LEU A 91 3.91 27.33 -29.44
N PHE A 92 5.04 27.16 -30.15
CA PHE A 92 6.00 28.23 -30.39
C PHE A 92 5.94 28.66 -31.85
N THR A 93 5.83 29.97 -32.08
CA THR A 93 5.96 30.55 -33.40
C THR A 93 7.34 31.18 -33.55
N TYR A 94 8.04 30.81 -34.62
CA TYR A 94 9.39 31.28 -34.91
C TYR A 94 9.40 32.03 -36.22
N ASP A 95 10.27 33.04 -36.30
CA ASP A 95 10.69 33.65 -37.55
C ASP A 95 12.21 33.50 -37.68
N SER A 96 12.70 33.48 -38.91
CA SER A 96 14.13 33.26 -39.18
C SER A 96 14.63 34.11 -40.34
N VAL A 97 15.80 34.70 -40.16
CA VAL A 97 16.50 35.48 -41.17
C VAL A 97 17.84 34.82 -41.47
N TYR A 98 18.09 34.54 -42.75
CA TYR A 98 19.37 34.00 -43.20
C TYR A 98 20.40 35.12 -43.41
N VAL A 99 21.60 34.93 -42.87
CA VAL A 99 22.73 35.86 -42.98
C VAL A 99 23.80 35.23 -43.84
N ALA A 100 23.93 35.72 -45.08
CA ALA A 100 24.81 35.14 -46.09
C ALA A 100 26.30 35.38 -45.80
N GLU A 101 26.65 36.43 -45.05
CA GLU A 101 28.05 36.73 -44.69
C GLU A 101 28.63 35.73 -43.69
N SER A 102 27.79 35.07 -42.89
CA SER A 102 28.18 34.06 -41.91
C SER A 102 27.67 32.64 -42.22
N ASP A 103 26.85 32.49 -43.27
CA ASP A 103 26.19 31.23 -43.67
C ASP A 103 25.32 30.62 -42.55
N GLU A 104 24.59 31.46 -41.83
CA GLU A 104 23.80 31.04 -40.65
C GLU A 104 22.36 31.57 -40.71
N TRP A 105 21.43 30.83 -40.09
CA TRP A 105 20.05 31.27 -39.85
C TRP A 105 19.93 31.84 -38.44
N LEU A 106 19.55 33.10 -38.33
CA LEU A 106 19.14 33.71 -37.07
C LEU A 106 17.65 33.43 -36.84
N VAL A 107 17.34 32.54 -35.90
CA VAL A 107 15.97 32.19 -35.53
C VAL A 107 15.55 32.97 -34.27
N THR A 108 14.39 33.60 -34.31
CA THR A 108 13.80 34.35 -33.20
C THR A 108 12.42 33.82 -32.85
N VAL A 109 12.13 33.69 -31.56
CA VAL A 109 10.78 33.35 -31.07
C VAL A 109 9.92 34.60 -31.13
N LEU A 110 8.80 34.55 -31.84
CA LEU A 110 7.86 35.67 -31.95
C LEU A 110 6.78 35.63 -30.87
N ASP A 111 6.21 34.44 -30.64
CA ASP A 111 5.14 34.24 -29.67
C ASP A 111 5.11 32.78 -29.17
N SER A 112 4.52 32.59 -28.00
CA SER A 112 4.28 31.28 -27.40
C SER A 112 2.88 31.21 -26.81
N ASP A 113 2.13 30.17 -27.15
CA ASP A 113 0.80 29.91 -26.61
C ASP A 113 0.76 28.54 -25.91
N THR A 114 -0.02 28.44 -24.84
CA THR A 114 -0.17 27.21 -24.07
C THR A 114 -1.61 26.73 -24.15
N LEU A 115 -1.82 25.61 -24.83
CA LEU A 115 -3.11 24.94 -24.83
C LEU A 115 -3.26 24.15 -23.52
N LEU A 116 -4.31 24.47 -22.77
CA LEU A 116 -4.65 23.84 -21.50
C LEU A 116 -5.86 22.93 -21.70
N HIS A 117 -5.80 21.73 -21.11
CA HIS A 117 -6.95 20.82 -21.03
C HIS A 117 -7.50 20.82 -19.60
N PHE A 118 -8.82 20.93 -19.49
CA PHE A 118 -9.56 20.83 -18.23
C PHE A 118 -9.80 19.36 -17.93
N ILE A 119 -9.48 18.92 -16.72
CA ILE A 119 -9.74 17.55 -16.28
C ILE A 119 -10.78 17.60 -15.16
N CYS A 120 -11.73 16.68 -15.22
CA CYS A 120 -12.70 16.45 -14.17
C CYS A 120 -12.10 15.42 -13.22
N ASP A 121 -11.67 15.87 -12.03
CA ASP A 121 -11.09 14.99 -11.02
C ASP A 121 -12.18 14.04 -10.49
N SER A 122 -12.24 12.81 -11.02
CA SER A 122 -12.70 11.68 -10.22
C SER A 122 -11.46 11.12 -9.53
N LEU A 123 -11.31 11.38 -8.23
CA LEU A 123 -10.23 10.79 -7.43
C LEU A 123 -10.32 9.25 -7.56
N GLY A 124 -9.21 8.58 -7.89
CA GLY A 124 -9.10 7.12 -7.75
C GLY A 124 -9.27 6.66 -6.30
N CYS A 125 -9.02 5.39 -5.99
CA CYS A 125 -9.17 4.93 -4.61
C CYS A 125 -8.18 5.66 -3.68
N THR A 126 -8.73 6.56 -2.85
CA THR A 126 -8.00 7.38 -1.88
C THR A 126 -8.03 6.79 -0.47
N GLU A 127 -8.69 5.65 -0.28
CA GLU A 127 -8.69 4.92 1.00
C GLU A 127 -7.38 4.15 1.14
N PRO A 128 -6.50 4.50 2.10
CA PRO A 128 -5.22 3.83 2.26
C PRO A 128 -5.35 2.32 2.48
N ALA A 129 -6.50 1.85 2.98
CA ALA A 129 -6.75 0.45 3.29
C ALA A 129 -7.06 -0.44 2.07
N ALA A 130 -7.28 0.14 0.89
CA ALA A 130 -7.61 -0.63 -0.30
C ALA A 130 -6.37 -1.14 -1.03
N ASP A 131 -6.48 -2.29 -1.69
CA ASP A 131 -5.37 -2.89 -2.44
C ASP A 131 -5.00 -2.10 -3.69
N ASN A 132 -5.96 -1.36 -4.26
CA ASN A 132 -5.75 -0.41 -5.35
C ASN A 132 -5.61 1.04 -4.86
N TYR A 133 -5.20 1.26 -3.60
CA TYR A 133 -4.89 2.61 -3.11
C TYR A 133 -3.81 3.25 -3.97
N ASP A 134 -4.18 4.34 -4.64
CA ASP A 134 -3.24 5.19 -5.35
C ASP A 134 -3.73 6.64 -5.26
N PRO A 135 -3.05 7.47 -4.46
CA PRO A 135 -3.44 8.87 -4.25
C PRO A 135 -3.21 9.74 -5.51
N TYR A 136 -2.70 9.17 -6.60
CA TYR A 136 -2.37 9.86 -7.86
C TYR A 136 -3.04 9.26 -9.10
N LEU A 137 -3.81 8.17 -9.00
CA LEU A 137 -4.56 7.58 -10.12
C LEU A 137 -5.82 8.40 -10.44
N ILE A 138 -5.99 8.79 -11.70
CA ILE A 138 -7.07 9.68 -12.20
C ILE A 138 -8.06 8.90 -13.10
N ILE A 139 -8.06 7.57 -13.03
CA ILE A 139 -9.04 6.73 -13.73
C ILE A 139 -9.85 6.00 -12.67
N GLY A 140 -11.14 6.35 -12.60
CA GLY A 140 -12.10 5.85 -11.61
C GLY A 140 -12.06 4.34 -11.44
N GLY A 141 -12.03 3.93 -10.18
CA GLY A 141 -12.15 2.54 -9.76
C GLY A 141 -12.60 2.53 -8.30
N ASP A 142 -13.56 1.67 -7.99
CA ASP A 142 -13.95 1.39 -6.62
C ASP A 142 -12.72 0.92 -5.83
N CYS A 143 -12.68 1.24 -4.54
CA CYS A 143 -11.68 0.67 -3.65
C CYS A 143 -11.88 -0.85 -3.59
N ILE A 144 -10.92 -1.59 -4.13
CA ILE A 144 -10.91 -3.05 -4.08
C ILE A 144 -10.26 -3.44 -2.76
N TYR A 145 -11.01 -4.19 -1.97
CA TYR A 145 -10.51 -4.91 -0.82
C TYR A 145 -10.60 -6.38 -1.21
N ASP A 146 -9.52 -6.94 -1.73
CA ASP A 146 -9.41 -8.40 -1.79
C ASP A 146 -9.48 -8.88 -0.33
N ASP A 147 -10.29 -9.91 -0.07
CA ASP A 147 -10.28 -10.61 1.22
C ASP A 147 -8.91 -11.29 1.35
N PHE A 148 -7.91 -10.51 1.78
CA PHE A 148 -6.55 -10.97 1.94
C PHE A 148 -6.57 -12.19 2.87
N THR A 149 -6.21 -13.34 2.28
CA THR A 149 -6.10 -14.59 3.02
C THR A 149 -4.63 -14.85 3.28
N CYS A 150 -4.27 -14.94 4.56
CA CYS A 150 -2.90 -15.27 4.97
C CYS A 150 -2.42 -16.58 4.32
N GLY A 151 -1.18 -16.60 3.84
CA GLY A 151 -0.64 -17.67 2.97
C GLY A 151 -0.55 -17.26 1.51
N SER A 152 -1.37 -16.30 1.05
CA SER A 152 -1.20 -15.66 -0.25
C SER A 152 -0.07 -14.63 -0.19
N PRO A 153 0.73 -14.47 -1.27
CA PRO A 153 1.73 -13.43 -1.31
C PRO A 153 1.09 -12.03 -1.40
N ILE A 154 1.77 -11.02 -0.85
CA ILE A 154 1.38 -9.61 -0.96
C ILE A 154 2.37 -8.84 -1.83
N LEU A 155 1.85 -8.00 -2.73
CA LEU A 155 2.68 -7.10 -3.53
C LEU A 155 2.90 -5.78 -2.79
N TYR A 156 4.16 -5.41 -2.55
CA TYR A 156 4.51 -4.13 -1.93
C TYR A 156 5.84 -3.59 -2.47
N ASP A 157 5.88 -2.30 -2.79
CA ASP A 157 7.04 -1.63 -3.40
C ASP A 157 7.65 -2.40 -4.59
N GLY A 158 6.78 -2.93 -5.46
CA GLY A 158 7.17 -3.68 -6.66
C GLY A 158 7.71 -5.09 -6.38
N TYR A 159 7.54 -5.63 -5.17
CA TYR A 159 7.97 -6.98 -4.84
C TYR A 159 6.89 -7.81 -4.13
N SER A 160 6.86 -9.10 -4.44
CA SER A 160 5.90 -10.07 -3.92
C SER A 160 6.48 -10.79 -2.70
N TYR A 161 5.91 -10.54 -1.52
CA TYR A 161 6.33 -11.15 -0.26
C TYR A 161 5.43 -12.35 0.07
N PRO A 162 5.95 -13.57 0.29
CA PRO A 162 5.18 -14.67 0.82
C PRO A 162 4.76 -14.37 2.26
N THR A 163 3.58 -14.86 2.61
CA THR A 163 3.02 -14.68 3.96
C THR A 163 2.75 -16.03 4.59
N VAL A 164 2.70 -16.07 5.91
CA VAL A 164 2.49 -17.30 6.68
C VAL A 164 1.67 -17.05 7.93
N SER A 165 0.74 -17.95 8.22
CA SER A 165 -0.08 -17.90 9.42
C SER A 165 0.61 -18.65 10.56
N ILE A 166 0.85 -17.98 11.68
CA ILE A 166 1.42 -18.58 12.89
C ILE A 166 0.59 -18.14 14.08
N GLY A 167 -0.11 -19.10 14.70
CA GLY A 167 -1.19 -18.80 15.62
C GLY A 167 -2.29 -17.99 14.91
N ASP A 168 -2.77 -16.95 15.58
CA ASP A 168 -3.81 -16.05 15.06
C ASP A 168 -3.24 -14.84 14.28
N GLN A 169 -1.92 -14.83 14.01
CA GLN A 169 -1.23 -13.73 13.34
C GLN A 169 -0.72 -14.15 11.95
N CYS A 170 -0.75 -13.19 11.02
CA CYS A 170 -0.15 -13.33 9.70
C CYS A 170 1.19 -12.60 9.65
N TRP A 171 2.22 -13.28 9.14
CA TRP A 171 3.60 -12.80 9.10
C TRP A 171 4.12 -12.78 7.67
N PHE A 172 5.08 -11.90 7.39
CA PHE A 172 5.94 -12.09 6.22
C PHE A 172 6.88 -13.25 6.50
N ALA A 173 7.03 -14.14 5.53
CA ALA A 173 7.98 -15.25 5.57
C ALA A 173 9.37 -14.84 5.05
N GLU A 174 9.60 -13.54 4.82
CA GLU A 174 10.90 -12.97 4.47
C GLU A 174 11.02 -11.53 5.00
N ASN A 175 12.23 -11.00 5.00
CA ASN A 175 12.50 -9.65 5.47
C ASN A 175 12.02 -8.59 4.46
N LEU A 176 11.48 -7.49 5.01
CA LEU A 176 11.04 -6.35 4.22
C LEU A 176 12.22 -5.69 3.48
N ARG A 177 11.96 -5.26 2.25
CA ARG A 177 12.94 -4.53 1.43
C ARG A 177 12.39 -3.29 0.75
N THR A 178 11.30 -2.73 1.27
CA THR A 178 10.74 -1.49 0.76
C THR A 178 11.73 -0.32 0.81
N THR A 179 11.62 0.53 -0.18
CA THR A 179 12.29 1.81 -0.29
C THR A 179 11.36 2.97 0.01
N ARG A 180 10.07 2.68 0.24
CA ARG A 180 8.97 3.63 0.42
C ARG A 180 8.10 3.30 1.62
N TYR A 181 7.45 4.31 2.15
CA TYR A 181 6.34 4.19 3.09
C TYR A 181 5.07 3.74 2.38
N SER A 182 4.05 3.33 3.15
CA SER A 182 2.76 2.89 2.61
C SER A 182 2.05 3.98 1.80
N ASN A 183 2.31 5.25 2.12
CA ASN A 183 1.81 6.39 1.36
C ASN A 183 2.64 6.74 0.11
N GLY A 184 3.62 5.92 -0.26
CA GLY A 184 4.49 6.11 -1.41
C GLY A 184 5.68 7.05 -1.19
N ALA A 185 5.81 7.70 -0.03
CA ALA A 185 6.94 8.58 0.26
C ALA A 185 8.26 7.79 0.39
N ASP A 186 9.34 8.30 -0.19
CA ASP A 186 10.64 7.63 -0.12
C ASP A 186 11.20 7.62 1.31
N ILE A 187 11.80 6.49 1.68
CA ILE A 187 12.62 6.34 2.88
C ILE A 187 14.05 6.68 2.48
N ALA A 188 14.60 7.71 3.13
CA ALA A 188 15.93 8.20 2.78
C ALA A 188 16.97 7.10 2.89
N PHE A 189 17.74 6.94 1.82
CA PHE A 189 18.94 6.16 1.85
C PHE A 189 20.02 7.01 2.52
N THR A 190 20.45 6.61 3.72
CA THR A 190 21.63 7.22 4.35
C THR A 190 22.85 6.50 3.80
N GLY A 191 23.27 6.91 2.60
CA GLY A 191 24.36 6.25 1.90
C GLY A 191 25.71 6.29 2.62
N SER A 192 26.52 5.29 2.27
CA SER A 192 27.97 5.37 2.16
C SER A 192 28.76 5.77 3.41
N ASN A 193 28.91 4.85 4.35
CA ASN A 193 29.60 5.10 5.61
C ASN A 193 31.00 4.46 5.67
N CYS A 194 31.96 5.06 5.00
CA CYS A 194 33.36 4.79 5.29
C CYS A 194 33.77 5.56 6.53
N PHE A 195 34.49 4.93 7.48
CA PHE A 195 35.09 5.66 8.60
C PHE A 195 35.89 6.85 8.06
N PRO A 196 35.70 8.08 8.60
CA PRO A 196 35.09 8.43 9.88
C PRO A 196 33.56 8.70 9.86
N MET A 197 32.84 8.44 8.76
CA MET A 197 31.44 8.84 8.55
C MET A 197 30.37 7.81 8.98
N SER A 198 30.70 6.81 9.82
CA SER A 198 29.67 6.05 10.57
C SER A 198 28.83 6.97 11.47
N GLN A 199 29.31 8.19 11.71
CA GLN A 199 28.61 9.31 12.34
C GLN A 199 27.28 9.68 11.66
N LEU A 200 27.12 9.50 10.35
CA LEU A 200 25.84 9.84 9.71
C LEU A 200 24.71 8.94 10.18
N TRP A 201 24.94 7.64 10.32
CA TRP A 201 23.95 6.72 10.89
C TRP A 201 23.76 6.95 12.39
N GLN A 202 24.86 7.08 13.14
CA GLN A 202 24.85 7.38 14.57
C GLN A 202 24.05 8.64 14.91
N ASN A 203 24.24 9.69 14.12
CA ASN A 203 23.66 11.01 14.35
C ASN A 203 22.42 11.26 13.49
N THR A 204 21.89 10.26 12.79
CA THR A 204 20.66 10.46 12.03
C THR A 204 19.50 10.57 13.01
N TYR A 205 18.76 11.67 12.93
CA TYR A 205 17.51 11.89 13.67
C TYR A 205 16.30 11.85 12.73
N SER A 206 16.50 11.31 11.53
CA SER A 206 15.50 11.16 10.48
C SER A 206 15.41 9.70 10.05
N GLN A 207 14.37 9.40 9.29
CA GLN A 207 14.10 8.07 8.78
C GLN A 207 15.20 7.63 7.83
N ALA A 208 15.70 6.41 7.99
CA ALA A 208 16.80 5.91 7.19
C ALA A 208 16.66 4.40 6.90
N ARG A 209 17.17 4.01 5.73
CA ARG A 209 17.37 2.62 5.32
C ARG A 209 18.77 2.37 4.77
N THR A 210 19.19 1.10 4.79
CA THR A 210 20.47 0.61 4.22
C THR A 210 20.39 -0.89 3.93
N LEU A 211 21.32 -1.43 3.16
CA LEU A 211 21.61 -2.86 3.05
C LEU A 211 22.75 -3.26 3.98
N TYR A 212 22.80 -4.54 4.34
CA TYR A 212 23.94 -5.06 5.07
C TYR A 212 25.18 -5.02 4.16
N GLY A 213 26.29 -4.49 4.68
CA GLY A 213 27.51 -4.32 3.89
C GLY A 213 27.44 -3.18 2.88
N GLU A 214 26.39 -2.35 2.89
CA GLU A 214 26.30 -1.22 1.97
C GLU A 214 27.29 -0.12 2.37
N TYR A 215 28.33 0.02 1.55
CA TYR A 215 29.31 1.08 1.62
C TYR A 215 29.35 1.81 0.27
N GLY A 216 29.60 3.11 0.31
CA GLY A 216 29.84 3.86 -0.91
C GLY A 216 31.27 3.75 -1.36
N GLU A 217 31.48 3.85 -2.66
CA GLU A 217 32.81 4.04 -3.22
C GLU A 217 33.36 5.41 -2.78
N MET A 218 34.30 5.43 -1.84
CA MET A 218 35.17 6.59 -1.66
C MET A 218 36.60 6.19 -2.03
N MET A 219 36.99 6.48 -3.27
CA MET A 219 38.38 6.68 -3.67
C MET A 219 39.37 5.59 -3.20
N GLY A 220 39.08 4.33 -3.50
CA GLY A 220 40.06 3.23 -3.42
C GLY A 220 40.59 2.89 -2.02
N ALA A 221 39.92 3.29 -0.93
CA ALA A 221 40.27 2.92 0.44
C ALA A 221 39.26 1.90 1.01
N PRO A 222 39.71 0.82 1.69
CA PRO A 222 38.79 -0.16 2.26
C PRO A 222 38.03 0.43 3.45
N CYS A 223 36.72 0.55 3.28
CA CYS A 223 35.79 0.90 4.33
C CYS A 223 35.44 -0.40 5.07
N THR A 224 35.95 -0.62 6.28
CA THR A 224 35.59 -1.84 7.03
C THR A 224 35.67 -1.55 8.53
N PRO A 225 34.56 -1.77 9.24
CA PRO A 225 34.26 -3.13 9.65
C PRO A 225 32.85 -3.56 9.23
N CYS A 226 32.79 -4.37 8.18
CA CYS A 226 31.76 -5.38 8.02
C CYS A 226 32.33 -6.68 8.58
N SER A 227 31.61 -7.33 9.49
CA SER A 227 31.95 -8.65 9.98
C SER A 227 30.73 -9.55 9.83
N GLU A 228 30.95 -10.71 9.22
CA GLU A 228 29.91 -11.68 8.95
C GLU A 228 30.47 -13.09 9.12
N THR A 229 29.58 -14.04 9.35
CA THR A 229 29.86 -15.48 9.48
C THR A 229 28.85 -16.29 8.67
N SER A 230 28.21 -15.70 7.67
CA SER A 230 27.22 -16.36 6.83
C SER A 230 27.87 -17.50 6.04
N PRO A 231 27.33 -18.73 6.11
CA PRO A 231 27.86 -19.85 5.35
C PRO A 231 27.38 -19.89 3.89
N VAL A 232 26.38 -19.08 3.53
CA VAL A 232 25.68 -19.17 2.24
C VAL A 232 25.94 -18.01 1.29
N ILE A 233 26.24 -16.81 1.82
CA ILE A 233 26.50 -15.61 1.02
C ILE A 233 27.64 -14.78 1.62
N ASN A 234 28.25 -13.92 0.82
CA ASN A 234 29.05 -12.82 1.36
C ASN A 234 28.10 -11.71 1.83
N ALA A 235 27.73 -11.70 3.11
CA ALA A 235 26.79 -10.70 3.63
C ALA A 235 27.32 -9.26 3.48
N CYS A 236 28.65 -9.08 3.42
CA CYS A 236 29.27 -7.78 3.20
C CYS A 236 29.17 -7.27 1.75
N ASP A 237 28.59 -8.05 0.84
CA ASP A 237 28.26 -7.66 -0.52
C ASP A 237 26.76 -7.31 -0.62
N PRO A 238 26.39 -6.03 -0.84
CA PRO A 238 25.00 -5.59 -0.94
C PRO A 238 24.20 -6.28 -2.04
N LEU A 239 24.86 -6.73 -3.11
CA LEU A 239 24.21 -7.44 -4.21
C LEU A 239 23.74 -8.84 -3.78
N GLN A 240 24.37 -9.41 -2.76
CA GLN A 240 23.99 -10.69 -2.17
C GLN A 240 23.09 -10.50 -0.94
N SER A 241 23.38 -9.50 -0.10
CA SER A 241 22.62 -9.29 1.14
C SER A 241 21.20 -8.75 0.90
N LEU A 242 20.96 -7.97 -0.16
CA LEU A 242 19.61 -7.50 -0.49
C LEU A 242 18.62 -8.64 -0.78
N PRO A 243 18.87 -9.54 -1.75
CA PRO A 243 17.92 -10.61 -2.04
C PRO A 243 17.79 -11.62 -0.90
N GLU A 244 18.84 -11.80 -0.07
CA GLU A 244 18.83 -12.75 1.03
C GLU A 244 18.19 -12.18 2.31
N TYR A 245 18.63 -10.99 2.75
CA TYR A 245 18.28 -10.45 4.07
C TYR A 245 17.38 -9.21 4.02
N GLY A 246 17.04 -8.70 2.84
CA GLY A 246 16.24 -7.50 2.68
C GLY A 246 16.96 -6.22 3.10
N ARG A 247 16.24 -5.28 3.72
CA ARG A 247 16.78 -3.97 4.14
C ARG A 247 16.77 -3.81 5.65
N LEU A 248 17.73 -3.03 6.13
CA LEU A 248 17.79 -2.55 7.50
C LEU A 248 17.23 -1.13 7.55
N TYR A 249 16.34 -0.91 8.49
CA TYR A 249 15.72 0.38 8.79
C TYR A 249 16.21 0.88 10.15
N ASN A 250 16.13 2.18 10.42
CA ASN A 250 16.34 2.70 11.77
C ASN A 250 15.01 2.87 12.52
N TRP A 251 15.10 3.17 13.82
CA TRP A 251 13.93 3.37 14.68
C TRP A 251 12.97 4.44 14.15
N TYR A 252 13.50 5.55 13.65
CA TYR A 252 12.69 6.64 13.08
C TYR A 252 11.88 6.15 11.87
N ALA A 253 12.46 5.30 11.01
CA ALA A 253 11.74 4.74 9.88
C ALA A 253 10.67 3.74 10.30
N VAL A 254 10.96 2.92 11.31
CA VAL A 254 10.05 1.88 11.84
C VAL A 254 8.82 2.48 12.53
N THR A 255 8.98 3.61 13.21
CA THR A 255 7.92 4.26 13.99
C THR A 255 7.28 5.47 13.30
N ASP A 256 7.63 5.71 12.05
CA ASP A 256 7.06 6.79 11.27
C ASP A 256 5.55 6.58 11.07
N SER A 257 4.76 7.64 11.23
CA SER A 257 3.30 7.59 11.06
C SER A 257 2.87 7.26 9.63
N ARG A 258 3.75 7.42 8.64
CA ARG A 258 3.50 7.04 7.25
C ARG A 258 3.53 5.53 7.01
N GLY A 259 3.92 4.72 7.99
CA GLY A 259 3.82 3.25 7.95
C GLY A 259 4.87 2.58 7.06
N LEU A 260 5.77 1.80 7.68
CA LEU A 260 6.82 1.08 6.94
C LEU A 260 6.28 -0.09 6.11
N CYS A 261 5.25 -0.77 6.60
CA CYS A 261 4.62 -1.94 6.00
C CYS A 261 3.49 -1.52 5.03
N PRO A 262 3.04 -2.40 4.12
CA PRO A 262 1.85 -2.15 3.31
C PRO A 262 0.62 -1.92 4.19
N SER A 263 -0.43 -1.34 3.62
CA SER A 263 -1.70 -1.13 4.33
C SER A 263 -2.28 -2.42 4.89
N GLY A 264 -2.85 -2.34 6.09
CA GLY A 264 -3.29 -3.52 6.85
C GLY A 264 -2.17 -4.28 7.58
N TRP A 265 -0.90 -4.00 7.26
CA TRP A 265 0.26 -4.59 7.91
C TRP A 265 0.98 -3.59 8.82
N VAL A 266 1.59 -4.11 9.88
CA VAL A 266 2.31 -3.30 10.86
C VAL A 266 3.62 -3.96 11.26
N VAL A 267 4.61 -3.15 11.63
CA VAL A 267 5.77 -3.67 12.35
C VAL A 267 5.28 -4.22 13.70
N PRO A 268 5.63 -5.47 14.08
CA PRO A 268 5.13 -6.08 15.29
C PRO A 268 5.54 -5.27 16.53
N ASN A 269 4.69 -5.27 17.56
CA ASN A 269 5.06 -4.78 18.90
C ASN A 269 5.54 -5.95 19.78
N ASN A 270 5.93 -5.66 21.03
CA ASN A 270 6.42 -6.70 21.93
C ASN A 270 5.36 -7.73 22.31
N ALA A 271 4.09 -7.34 22.41
CA ALA A 271 3.01 -8.28 22.71
C ALA A 271 2.85 -9.29 21.56
N GLN A 272 2.88 -8.82 20.32
CA GLN A 272 2.79 -9.67 19.12
C GLN A 272 3.97 -10.64 19.01
N TRP A 273 5.20 -10.19 19.32
CA TRP A 273 6.36 -11.08 19.40
C TRP A 273 6.26 -12.11 20.53
N ASN A 274 5.71 -11.74 21.68
CA ASN A 274 5.50 -12.66 22.79
C ASN A 274 4.42 -13.70 22.44
N GLU A 275 3.30 -13.28 21.85
CA GLU A 275 2.24 -14.18 21.37
C GLU A 275 2.79 -15.21 20.36
N LEU A 276 3.64 -14.78 19.42
CA LEU A 276 4.33 -15.70 18.51
C LEU A 276 5.18 -16.72 19.27
N GLY A 277 5.99 -16.26 20.22
CA GLY A 277 6.87 -17.11 21.02
C GLY A 277 6.11 -18.09 21.93
N GLU A 278 5.02 -17.64 22.54
CA GLU A 278 4.12 -18.46 23.35
C GLU A 278 3.45 -19.54 22.50
N PHE A 279 2.87 -19.17 21.35
CA PHE A 279 2.27 -20.13 20.42
C PHE A 279 3.26 -21.22 20.02
N VAL A 280 4.47 -20.84 19.61
CA VAL A 280 5.52 -21.80 19.21
C VAL A 280 5.95 -22.70 20.38
N SER A 281 6.08 -22.13 21.59
CA SER A 281 6.44 -22.89 22.79
C SER A 281 5.33 -23.88 23.19
N ASP A 282 4.06 -23.49 23.03
CA ASP A 282 2.90 -24.32 23.32
C ASP A 282 2.77 -25.51 22.36
N GLN A 283 3.35 -25.42 21.15
CA GLN A 283 3.51 -26.58 20.25
C GLN A 283 4.63 -27.53 20.70
N GLY A 284 5.35 -27.22 21.79
CA GLY A 284 6.40 -28.06 22.36
C GLY A 284 7.79 -27.83 21.76
N SER A 285 7.98 -26.77 20.98
CA SER A 285 9.24 -26.49 20.29
C SER A 285 10.06 -25.38 20.97
N GLN A 286 11.39 -25.46 20.87
CA GLN A 286 12.24 -24.32 21.21
C GLN A 286 12.04 -23.21 20.17
N VAL A 287 11.56 -22.04 20.59
CA VAL A 287 11.15 -20.94 19.70
C VAL A 287 12.19 -20.61 18.63
N GLY A 288 13.45 -20.40 19.03
CA GLY A 288 14.53 -20.11 18.08
C GLY A 288 14.72 -21.24 17.06
N GLN A 289 14.80 -22.50 17.51
CA GLN A 289 15.01 -23.65 16.61
C GLN A 289 13.85 -23.81 15.60
N ALA A 290 12.62 -23.59 16.05
CA ALA A 290 11.43 -23.76 15.21
C ALA A 290 11.23 -22.64 14.19
N LEU A 291 11.59 -21.40 14.52
CA LEU A 291 11.40 -20.25 13.62
C LEU A 291 12.59 -20.03 12.67
N LYS A 292 13.81 -20.39 13.08
CA LYS A 292 15.01 -20.26 12.24
C LYS A 292 14.82 -20.97 10.90
N SER A 293 15.30 -20.34 9.83
CA SER A 293 15.44 -20.95 8.52
C SER A 293 16.26 -22.23 8.57
N GLN A 294 16.01 -23.12 7.61
CA GLN A 294 16.71 -24.40 7.46
C GLN A 294 18.16 -24.26 6.96
N SER A 295 18.57 -23.05 6.57
CA SER A 295 19.92 -22.74 6.10
C SER A 295 20.32 -21.31 6.47
N GLY A 296 21.61 -21.00 6.30
CA GLY A 296 22.16 -19.65 6.44
C GLY A 296 22.68 -19.30 7.83
N TRP A 297 22.44 -20.13 8.84
CA TRP A 297 22.98 -19.94 10.19
C TRP A 297 24.33 -20.65 10.34
N ALA A 298 25.29 -19.93 10.90
CA ALA A 298 26.63 -20.41 11.15
C ALA A 298 26.64 -21.44 12.28
N ASP A 299 27.39 -22.52 12.07
CA ASP A 299 27.72 -23.48 13.12
C ASP A 299 28.38 -22.78 14.30
N TYR A 300 28.15 -23.30 15.50
CA TYR A 300 28.67 -22.75 16.75
C TYR A 300 29.20 -23.86 17.66
N VAL A 301 29.84 -23.46 18.75
CA VAL A 301 30.25 -24.37 19.82
C VAL A 301 29.33 -24.13 21.01
N ASN A 302 28.60 -25.17 21.43
CA ASN A 302 27.68 -25.07 22.56
C ASN A 302 28.41 -24.98 23.91
N SER A 303 27.67 -24.84 25.00
CA SER A 303 28.23 -24.73 26.35
C SER A 303 29.07 -25.92 26.79
N ASP A 304 28.87 -27.09 26.17
CA ASP A 304 29.61 -28.32 26.46
C ASP A 304 30.87 -28.47 25.60
N GLY A 305 31.20 -27.47 24.76
CA GLY A 305 32.36 -27.49 23.89
C GLY A 305 32.18 -28.33 22.63
N VAL A 306 30.94 -28.70 22.28
CA VAL A 306 30.61 -29.53 21.12
C VAL A 306 30.16 -28.65 19.96
N ALA A 307 30.67 -28.94 18.76
CA ALA A 307 30.21 -28.29 17.54
C ALA A 307 28.73 -28.62 17.29
N ALA A 308 27.93 -27.60 17.03
CA ALA A 308 26.50 -27.69 16.80
C ALA A 308 26.11 -26.94 15.53
N ASP A 309 25.14 -27.50 14.82
CA ASP A 309 24.52 -26.88 13.65
C ASP A 309 23.75 -25.63 14.09
N GLY A 310 24.01 -24.51 13.44
CA GLY A 310 23.34 -23.25 13.70
C GLY A 310 21.94 -23.14 13.12
N ASN A 311 21.57 -24.00 12.17
CA ASN A 311 20.31 -23.90 11.43
C ASN A 311 19.09 -24.26 12.29
N GLY A 312 17.92 -23.89 11.78
CA GLY A 312 16.63 -24.23 12.36
C GLY A 312 15.88 -25.27 11.56
N GLU A 313 14.63 -25.45 11.95
CA GLU A 313 13.72 -26.41 11.32
C GLU A 313 12.68 -25.72 10.44
N ASP A 314 12.49 -24.40 10.62
CA ASP A 314 11.45 -23.59 9.99
C ASP A 314 10.06 -24.26 10.04
N GLN A 315 9.71 -24.79 11.21
CA GLN A 315 8.53 -25.65 11.40
C GLN A 315 7.22 -24.95 11.00
N PHE A 316 7.20 -23.63 11.06
CA PHE A 316 6.03 -22.79 10.83
C PHE A 316 6.12 -21.97 9.54
N GLY A 317 7.19 -22.09 8.75
CA GLY A 317 7.40 -21.33 7.51
C GLY A 317 7.68 -19.83 7.72
N PHE A 318 8.20 -19.46 8.90
CA PHE A 318 8.58 -18.09 9.22
C PHE A 318 9.88 -17.67 8.53
N GLY A 319 10.80 -18.62 8.34
CA GLY A 319 12.04 -18.40 7.61
C GLY A 319 12.98 -17.41 8.29
N ALA A 320 13.16 -17.46 9.61
CA ALA A 320 14.00 -16.47 10.31
C ALA A 320 15.47 -16.57 9.85
N LEU A 321 15.93 -15.58 9.08
CA LEU A 321 17.29 -15.51 8.55
C LEU A 321 18.25 -14.72 9.46
N PRO A 322 19.55 -15.09 9.50
CA PRO A 322 20.54 -14.41 10.32
C PRO A 322 21.11 -13.18 9.60
N GLY A 323 20.27 -12.19 9.33
CA GLY A 323 20.64 -10.97 8.60
C GLY A 323 21.54 -10.00 9.35
N GLY A 324 21.90 -10.30 10.59
CA GLY A 324 22.74 -9.47 11.44
C GLY A 324 22.06 -8.17 11.88
N VAL A 325 22.87 -7.16 12.19
CA VAL A 325 22.39 -5.84 12.60
C VAL A 325 23.34 -4.76 12.11
N ARG A 326 22.78 -3.55 11.95
CA ARG A 326 23.56 -2.32 11.96
C ARG A 326 23.50 -1.67 13.34
N GLY A 327 24.61 -1.72 14.06
CA GLY A 327 24.71 -1.18 15.41
C GLY A 327 24.59 0.35 15.44
N GLU A 328 24.41 0.89 16.64
CA GLU A 328 24.34 2.35 16.85
C GLU A 328 25.58 3.05 16.34
N ASN A 329 26.76 2.45 16.56
CA ASN A 329 28.04 2.91 16.01
C ASN A 329 28.15 2.88 14.47
N GLY A 330 27.08 2.49 13.76
CA GLY A 330 27.00 2.43 12.31
C GLY A 330 27.67 1.21 11.68
N ASN A 331 28.27 0.32 12.49
CA ASN A 331 28.95 -0.89 12.01
C ASN A 331 27.96 -2.03 11.77
N PHE A 332 28.30 -2.88 10.80
CA PHE A 332 27.55 -4.10 10.51
C PHE A 332 28.20 -5.28 11.22
N SER A 333 27.39 -6.10 11.88
CA SER A 333 27.88 -7.30 12.58
C SER A 333 26.80 -8.37 12.71
N GLY A 334 27.23 -9.61 12.91
CA GLY A 334 26.36 -10.71 13.31
C GLY A 334 25.59 -11.37 12.17
N ALA A 335 25.76 -10.94 10.92
CA ALA A 335 25.22 -11.70 9.80
C ALA A 335 25.78 -13.13 9.83
N GLY A 336 24.93 -14.12 9.62
CA GLY A 336 25.23 -15.55 9.78
C GLY A 336 25.06 -16.09 11.21
N SER A 337 25.21 -15.30 12.26
CA SER A 337 25.12 -15.77 13.66
C SER A 337 23.93 -15.22 14.46
N ASN A 338 23.27 -14.19 13.94
CA ASN A 338 22.22 -13.46 14.63
C ASN A 338 21.20 -12.88 13.64
N GLY A 339 19.91 -13.02 13.95
CA GLY A 339 18.82 -12.31 13.31
C GLY A 339 18.18 -11.35 14.30
N GLN A 340 17.97 -10.09 13.88
CA GLN A 340 17.30 -9.09 14.71
C GLN A 340 16.18 -8.41 13.93
N TRP A 341 14.96 -8.58 14.43
CA TRP A 341 13.76 -7.99 13.85
C TRP A 341 13.28 -6.83 14.69
N TRP A 342 12.76 -5.83 14.01
CA TRP A 342 12.21 -4.65 14.66
C TRP A 342 10.97 -4.99 15.48
N SER A 343 10.88 -4.35 16.64
CA SER A 343 9.61 -4.12 17.30
C SER A 343 9.31 -2.63 17.23
N ARG A 344 8.05 -2.24 17.07
CA ARG A 344 7.61 -0.84 17.21
C ARG A 344 7.45 -0.40 18.67
N SER A 345 7.69 -1.29 19.64
CA SER A 345 7.69 -0.93 21.05
C SER A 345 9.03 -0.31 21.48
N PRO A 346 9.03 0.78 22.27
CA PRO A 346 10.25 1.31 22.84
C PRO A 346 10.79 0.39 23.95
N PHE A 347 12.12 0.43 24.16
CA PHE A 347 12.83 -0.22 25.26
C PHE A 347 13.71 0.81 25.99
N GLY A 348 13.16 1.43 27.03
CA GLY A 348 13.81 2.57 27.69
C GLY A 348 14.01 3.73 26.72
N PHE A 349 15.24 4.18 26.54
CA PHE A 349 15.62 5.21 25.56
C PHE A 349 15.97 4.64 24.17
N PHE A 350 15.93 3.31 24.01
CA PHE A 350 16.30 2.61 22.79
C PHE A 350 15.09 1.91 22.17
N ALA A 351 15.26 1.38 20.97
CA ALA A 351 14.27 0.55 20.33
C ALA A 351 14.35 -0.90 20.85
N TYR A 352 13.20 -1.56 21.02
CA TYR A 352 13.18 -3.01 21.25
C TYR A 352 13.45 -3.77 19.94
N ARG A 353 14.04 -4.95 20.06
CA ARG A 353 14.26 -5.87 18.93
C ARG A 353 14.04 -7.31 19.37
N TYR A 354 13.37 -8.09 18.52
CA TYR A 354 13.29 -9.52 18.68
C TYR A 354 14.57 -10.16 18.13
N ARG A 355 15.19 -11.06 18.88
CA ARG A 355 16.53 -11.58 18.58
C ARG A 355 16.54 -13.10 18.61
N ILE A 356 17.10 -13.69 17.56
CA ILE A 356 17.43 -15.12 17.49
C ILE A 356 18.92 -15.26 17.19
N THR A 357 19.60 -16.21 17.84
CA THR A 357 21.02 -16.53 17.65
C THR A 357 21.21 -17.94 17.12
N SER A 358 22.38 -18.23 16.55
CA SER A 358 22.70 -19.58 16.09
C SER A 358 22.69 -20.62 17.22
N GLY A 359 23.14 -20.22 18.41
CA GLY A 359 23.15 -21.03 19.64
C GLY A 359 22.44 -20.43 20.82
#